data_AF-A0A7S1GZ70-F1
#
_entry.id   AF-A0A7S1GZ70-F1
#
_cell.length_a   1.000
_cell.length_b   1.000
_cell.length_c   1.000
_cell.angle_alpha   90.00
_cell.angle_beta   90.00
_cell.angle_gamma   90.00
#
_symmetry.space_group_name_H-M   'P 1'
#
loop_
_entity.id
_entity.type
_entity.pdbx_description
1 polymer ?
#
loop_
_entity_poly.entity_id
_entity_poly.type
_entity_poly.pdbx_seq_one_letter_code
_entity_poly.pdbx_strand_id
1 'polypeptide(L)'
;GVDILLIGDSLGNVLQGRGSTAPVNLDDMLYHTTCVRRGVKYAWVIADLPFDSYHVSKEEAWKSAAALVKAGAHMVKLEGGGWTTETVRFISERGIPVCAHLGFTPQTVTSLGGFKVQGRDEESAARIKRESQALVDAG
;
A
#
# COMPACT_ATOMS: atom_id res chain seq x y z
N GLY A 1 -18.50 -7.57 -13.56
CA GLY A 1 -18.45 -6.51 -12.53
C GLY A 1 -17.03 -6.00 -12.46
N VAL A 2 -16.66 -5.26 -11.40
CA VAL A 2 -15.25 -4.94 -11.12
C VAL A 2 -14.63 -6.11 -10.35
N ASP A 3 -13.44 -6.57 -10.77
CA ASP A 3 -12.78 -7.74 -10.18
C ASP A 3 -12.04 -7.41 -8.88
N ILE A 4 -11.47 -6.21 -8.79
CA ILE A 4 -10.67 -5.75 -7.64
C ILE A 4 -11.16 -4.39 -7.17
N LEU A 5 -11.36 -4.24 -5.86
CA LEU A 5 -11.64 -2.97 -5.21
C LEU A 5 -10.47 -2.59 -4.32
N LEU A 6 -9.92 -1.40 -4.57
CA LEU A 6 -8.87 -0.82 -3.74
C LEU A 6 -9.48 0.23 -2.79
N ILE A 7 -9.41 -0.03 -1.50
CA ILE A 7 -9.56 1.01 -0.48
C ILE A 7 -8.21 1.68 -0.34
N GLY A 8 -8.01 2.72 -1.14
CA GLY A 8 -6.74 3.44 -1.20
C GLY A 8 -6.72 4.66 -0.29
N ASP A 9 -5.54 5.03 0.20
CA ASP A 9 -5.31 6.25 0.97
C ASP A 9 -5.64 7.54 0.17
N SER A 10 -5.85 7.43 -1.14
CA SER A 10 -6.49 8.44 -2.00
C SER A 10 -7.80 9.01 -1.43
N LEU A 11 -8.47 8.28 -0.53
CA LEU A 11 -9.60 8.79 0.27
C LEU A 11 -9.26 10.08 1.03
N GLY A 12 -7.99 10.29 1.38
CA GLY A 12 -7.51 11.53 1.99
C GLY A 12 -7.76 12.74 1.12
N ASN A 13 -7.57 12.60 -0.20
CA ASN A 13 -7.86 13.67 -1.14
C ASN A 13 -9.36 13.74 -1.46
N VAL A 14 -9.97 12.63 -1.85
CA VAL A 14 -11.30 12.65 -2.48
C VAL A 14 -12.46 12.63 -1.48
N LEU A 15 -12.26 12.15 -0.25
CA LEU A 15 -13.28 12.15 0.81
C LEU A 15 -12.97 13.15 1.92
N GLN A 16 -11.71 13.21 2.37
CA GLN A 16 -11.31 14.07 3.48
C GLN A 16 -10.89 15.48 3.04
N GLY A 17 -10.75 15.74 1.73
CA GLY A 17 -10.43 17.05 1.18
C GLY A 17 -9.01 17.55 1.48
N ARG A 18 -8.08 16.64 1.80
CA ARG A 18 -6.70 16.96 2.17
C ARG A 18 -5.84 17.19 0.93
N GLY A 19 -4.77 17.97 1.09
CA GLY A 19 -3.80 18.24 0.03
C GLY A 19 -2.82 17.08 -0.27
N SER A 20 -2.82 16.04 0.57
CA SER A 20 -1.95 14.85 0.46
C SER A 20 -2.62 13.66 1.14
N THR A 21 -2.20 12.43 0.81
CA THR A 21 -2.65 11.20 1.47
C THR A 21 -1.91 10.92 2.78
N ALA A 22 -0.76 11.56 3.02
CA ALA A 22 0.07 11.34 4.21
C ALA A 22 -0.65 11.47 5.57
N PRO A 23 -1.66 12.34 5.75
CA PRO A 23 -2.36 12.43 7.03
C PRO A 23 -3.40 11.31 7.28
N VAL A 24 -3.72 10.49 6.27
CA VAL A 24 -4.66 9.36 6.43
C VAL A 24 -4.07 8.38 7.44
N ASN A 25 -4.83 8.01 8.45
CA ASN A 25 -4.38 7.12 9.52
C ASN A 25 -4.93 5.69 9.33
N LEU A 26 -4.43 4.74 10.13
CA LEU A 26 -4.89 3.35 10.07
C LEU A 26 -6.37 3.20 10.40
N ASP A 27 -6.92 4.00 11.32
CA ASP A 27 -8.35 3.95 11.68
C ASP A 27 -9.26 4.37 10.53
N ASP A 28 -8.87 5.37 9.74
CA ASP A 28 -9.56 5.76 8.51
C ASP A 28 -9.65 4.58 7.54
N MET A 29 -8.52 3.90 7.33
CA MET A 29 -8.43 2.73 6.45
C MET A 29 -9.26 1.56 6.96
N LEU A 30 -9.24 1.29 8.27
CA LEU A 30 -10.06 0.24 8.90
C LEU A 30 -11.56 0.53 8.77
N TYR A 31 -11.97 1.78 8.97
CA TYR A 31 -13.36 2.22 8.82
C TYR A 31 -13.86 1.98 7.39
N HIS A 32 -13.13 2.48 6.39
CA HIS A 32 -13.53 2.36 5.00
C HIS A 32 -13.47 0.92 4.49
N THR A 33 -12.47 0.13 4.92
CA THR A 33 -12.39 -1.31 4.60
C THR A 33 -13.61 -2.06 5.13
N THR A 34 -14.01 -1.78 6.38
CA THR A 34 -15.21 -2.39 7.00
C THR A 34 -16.48 -2.01 6.23
N CYS A 35 -16.63 -0.75 5.84
CA CYS A 35 -17.76 -0.28 5.05
C CYS A 35 -17.85 -0.98 3.68
N VAL A 36 -16.73 -1.07 2.96
CA VAL A 36 -16.68 -1.73 1.64
C VAL A 36 -16.96 -3.23 1.78
N ARG A 37 -16.33 -3.93 2.73
CA ARG A 37 -16.50 -5.38 2.89
C ARG A 37 -17.97 -5.79 3.01
N ARG A 38 -18.78 -5.01 3.74
CA ARG A 38 -20.23 -5.25 3.92
C ARG A 38 -21.02 -5.21 2.62
N GLY A 39 -20.58 -4.43 1.64
CA GLY A 39 -21.23 -4.30 0.33
C GLY A 39 -20.69 -5.26 -0.74
N VAL A 40 -19.55 -5.91 -0.51
CA VAL A 40 -18.86 -6.71 -1.52
C VAL A 40 -19.30 -8.17 -1.48
N LYS A 41 -19.76 -8.69 -2.62
CA LYS A 41 -20.08 -10.12 -2.78
C LYS A 41 -18.92 -10.93 -3.38
N TYR A 42 -18.27 -10.42 -4.42
CA TYR A 42 -17.33 -11.20 -5.24
C TYR A 42 -15.97 -10.54 -5.49
N ALA A 43 -15.88 -9.21 -5.48
CA ALA A 43 -14.64 -8.52 -5.80
C ALA A 43 -13.53 -8.80 -4.77
N TRP A 44 -12.30 -8.88 -5.24
CA TRP A 44 -11.11 -8.97 -4.39
C TRP A 44 -10.83 -7.61 -3.74
N VAL A 45 -10.72 -7.56 -2.42
CA VAL A 45 -10.58 -6.32 -1.67
C VAL A 45 -9.12 -6.11 -1.29
N ILE A 46 -8.52 -5.03 -1.77
CA ILE A 46 -7.19 -4.56 -1.39
C ILE A 46 -7.36 -3.33 -0.50
N ALA A 47 -6.60 -3.24 0.60
CA ALA A 47 -6.56 -2.05 1.44
C ALA A 47 -5.13 -1.52 1.58
N ASP A 48 -4.97 -0.20 1.53
CA ASP A 48 -3.66 0.43 1.75
C ASP A 48 -3.22 0.34 3.20
N LEU A 49 -1.93 0.03 3.39
CA LEU A 49 -1.18 0.46 4.55
C LEU A 49 -0.90 1.96 4.38
N PRO A 50 -1.51 2.83 5.20
CA PRO A 50 -1.29 4.27 5.09
C PRO A 50 0.13 4.65 5.53
N PHE A 51 0.49 5.91 5.29
CA PHE A 51 1.76 6.46 5.77
C PHE A 51 1.95 6.19 7.27
N ASP A 52 3.20 6.03 7.71
CA ASP A 52 3.62 5.63 9.07
C ASP A 52 3.33 4.16 9.45
N SER A 53 2.21 3.56 9.01
CA SER A 53 1.73 2.26 9.53
C SER A 53 2.60 1.02 9.21
N TYR A 54 3.67 1.19 8.45
CA TYR A 54 4.60 0.13 8.02
C TYR A 54 6.06 0.60 7.93
N HIS A 55 6.33 1.86 8.26
CA HIS A 55 7.64 2.49 8.04
C HIS A 55 8.64 2.19 9.15
N VAL A 56 8.15 1.98 10.39
CA VAL A 56 8.99 1.79 11.57
C VAL A 56 9.62 0.40 11.62
N SER A 57 8.83 -0.65 11.34
CA SER A 57 9.30 -2.04 11.38
C SER A 57 8.37 -2.99 10.61
N LYS A 58 8.90 -4.15 10.21
CA LYS A 58 8.11 -5.24 9.61
C LYS A 58 7.08 -5.82 10.59
N GLU A 59 7.36 -5.81 11.89
CA GLU A 59 6.43 -6.25 12.93
C GLU A 59 5.23 -5.30 13.07
N GLU A 60 5.46 -3.99 12.99
CA GLU A 60 4.39 -3.01 12.96
C GLU A 60 3.58 -3.10 11.67
N ALA A 61 4.25 -3.19 10.52
CA ALA A 61 3.60 -3.39 9.23
C ALA A 61 2.68 -4.61 9.24
N TRP A 62 3.13 -5.73 9.82
CA TRP A 62 2.31 -6.93 9.97
C TRP A 62 1.11 -6.73 10.89
N LYS A 63 1.25 -6.01 12.00
CA LYS A 63 0.12 -5.68 12.90
C LYS A 63 -0.93 -4.84 12.18
N SER A 64 -0.51 -3.80 11.45
CA SER A 64 -1.37 -2.96 10.63
C SER A 64 -2.06 -3.78 9.54
N ALA A 65 -1.33 -4.64 8.85
CA ALA A 65 -1.87 -5.51 7.81
C ALA A 65 -2.90 -6.50 8.37
N ALA A 66 -2.60 -7.12 9.51
CA ALA A 66 -3.52 -8.02 10.19
C ALA A 66 -4.80 -7.31 10.65
N ALA A 67 -4.72 -6.05 11.06
CA ALA A 67 -5.89 -5.24 11.39
C ALA A 67 -6.77 -4.99 10.16
N LEU A 68 -6.19 -4.67 9.01
CA LEU A 68 -6.92 -4.48 7.74
C LEU A 68 -7.57 -5.78 7.25
N VAL A 69 -6.89 -6.91 7.37
CA VAL A 69 -7.47 -8.23 7.06
C VAL A 69 -8.67 -8.52 7.97
N LYS A 70 -8.57 -8.24 9.27
CA LYS A 70 -9.71 -8.35 10.21
C LYS A 70 -10.86 -7.42 9.87
N ALA A 71 -10.58 -6.23 9.30
CA ALA A 71 -11.59 -5.31 8.81
C ALA A 71 -12.24 -5.76 7.48
N GLY A 72 -11.64 -6.73 6.79
CA GLY A 72 -12.21 -7.34 5.59
C GLY A 72 -11.36 -7.22 4.32
N ALA A 73 -10.12 -6.76 4.40
CA ALA A 73 -9.21 -6.83 3.26
C ALA A 73 -8.80 -8.29 2.97
N HIS A 74 -8.65 -8.64 1.69
CA HIS A 74 -8.07 -9.91 1.26
C HIS A 74 -6.56 -9.80 0.99
N MET A 75 -6.08 -8.58 0.75
CA MET A 75 -4.68 -8.25 0.43
C MET A 75 -4.41 -6.83 0.93
N VAL A 76 -3.15 -6.55 1.28
CA VAL A 76 -2.71 -5.19 1.64
C VAL A 76 -1.82 -4.60 0.56
N LYS A 77 -1.86 -3.28 0.37
CA LYS A 77 -0.92 -2.56 -0.50
C LYS A 77 0.02 -1.71 0.34
N LEU A 78 1.31 -1.71 0.00
CA LEU A 78 2.31 -0.78 0.54
C LEU A 78 3.10 -0.12 -0.58
N GLU A 79 3.68 1.04 -0.29
CA GLU A 79 4.47 1.80 -1.26
C GLU A 79 5.97 1.68 -0.98
N GLY A 80 6.74 1.44 -2.04
CA GLY A 80 8.19 1.42 -2.00
C GLY A 80 8.80 0.10 -2.46
N GLY A 81 10.08 0.18 -2.82
CA GLY A 81 10.96 -0.95 -3.12
C GLY A 81 12.20 -0.90 -2.26
N GLY A 82 13.09 -1.88 -2.43
CA GLY A 82 14.34 -1.93 -1.67
C GLY A 82 14.08 -2.22 -0.20
N TRP A 83 14.01 -1.18 0.63
CA TRP A 83 13.86 -1.30 2.10
C TRP A 83 12.56 -2.00 2.52
N THR A 84 11.50 -1.93 1.70
CA THR A 84 10.22 -2.62 1.95
C THR A 84 10.26 -4.12 1.66
N THR A 85 11.30 -4.62 0.97
CA THR A 85 11.37 -6.02 0.51
C THR A 85 11.32 -7.00 1.68
N GLU A 86 12.02 -6.70 2.78
CA GLU A 86 11.98 -7.54 3.98
C GLU A 86 10.60 -7.52 4.65
N THR A 87 9.94 -6.35 4.66
CA THR A 87 8.57 -6.20 5.15
C THR A 87 7.58 -7.01 4.32
N VAL A 88 7.67 -6.97 2.99
CA VAL A 88 6.83 -7.78 2.10
C VAL A 88 7.01 -9.25 2.40
N ARG A 89 8.27 -9.74 2.44
CA ARG A 89 8.57 -11.13 2.78
C ARG A 89 7.96 -11.54 4.12
N PHE A 90 8.16 -10.70 5.14
CA PHE A 90 7.67 -10.97 6.48
C PHE A 90 6.15 -11.09 6.54
N ILE A 91 5.42 -10.23 5.80
CA ILE A 91 3.96 -10.23 5.74
C ILE A 91 3.44 -11.43 4.93
N SER A 92 3.99 -11.66 3.74
CA SER A 92 3.60 -12.76 2.84
C SER A 92 3.83 -14.13 3.46
N GLU A 93 5.00 -14.37 4.10
CA GLU A 93 5.29 -15.63 4.82
C GLU A 93 4.32 -15.91 5.98
N ARG A 94 3.62 -14.89 6.48
CA ARG A 94 2.62 -14.99 7.55
C ARG A 94 1.18 -14.99 7.04
N GLY A 95 1.00 -15.23 5.75
CA GLY A 95 -0.30 -15.55 5.15
C GLY A 95 -1.14 -14.34 4.74
N ILE A 96 -0.55 -13.14 4.67
CA ILE A 96 -1.24 -11.96 4.14
C ILE A 96 -0.66 -11.61 2.76
N PRO A 97 -1.43 -11.70 1.67
CA PRO A 97 -0.97 -11.28 0.35
C PRO A 97 -0.63 -9.78 0.32
N VAL A 98 0.43 -9.41 -0.42
CA VAL A 98 0.88 -8.03 -0.55
C VAL A 98 0.87 -7.56 -2.01
N CYS A 99 0.32 -6.38 -2.25
CA CYS A 99 0.47 -5.63 -3.47
C CYS A 99 1.55 -4.57 -3.27
N ALA A 100 2.67 -4.68 -3.98
CA ALA A 100 3.73 -3.67 -3.90
C ALA A 100 3.51 -2.56 -4.94
N HIS A 101 3.56 -1.29 -4.48
CA HIS A 101 3.45 -0.11 -5.32
C HIS A 101 4.82 0.53 -5.53
N LEU A 102 5.31 0.50 -6.78
CA LEU A 102 6.55 1.15 -7.22
C LEU A 102 6.27 2.31 -8.17
N GLY A 103 7.31 3.11 -8.41
CA GLY A 103 7.24 4.29 -9.26
C GLY A 103 6.86 5.50 -8.44
N PHE A 104 5.78 6.18 -8.81
CA PHE A 104 5.32 7.34 -8.05
C PHE A 104 4.56 6.87 -6.80
N THR A 105 5.10 7.17 -5.62
CA THR A 105 4.54 6.80 -4.31
C THR A 105 4.01 8.05 -3.58
N PRO A 106 2.69 8.35 -3.68
CA PRO A 106 2.08 9.55 -3.10
C PRO A 106 2.37 9.79 -1.62
N GLN A 107 2.54 8.74 -0.83
CA GLN A 107 2.80 8.86 0.61
C GLN A 107 4.10 9.63 0.90
N THR A 108 5.07 9.56 -0.01
CA THR A 108 6.37 10.24 0.08
C THR A 108 6.51 11.40 -0.91
N VAL A 109 5.40 12.00 -1.36
CA VAL A 109 5.40 13.06 -2.39
C VAL A 109 6.33 14.24 -2.06
N THR A 110 6.46 14.59 -0.76
CA THR A 110 7.37 15.65 -0.31
C THR A 110 8.83 15.29 -0.60
N SER A 111 9.23 14.04 -0.34
CA SER A 111 10.58 13.54 -0.63
C SER A 111 10.86 13.45 -2.13
N LEU A 112 9.82 13.21 -2.95
CA LEU A 112 9.93 13.22 -4.41
C LEU A 112 9.97 14.66 -5.01
N GLY A 113 9.69 15.67 -4.19
CA GLY A 113 9.60 17.06 -4.62
C GLY A 113 8.39 17.31 -5.54
N GLY A 114 7.27 16.65 -5.26
CA GLY A 114 6.00 16.81 -5.98
C GLY A 114 5.62 15.65 -6.90
N PHE A 115 4.55 15.83 -7.67
CA PHE A 115 4.04 14.86 -8.64
C PHE A 115 4.95 14.79 -9.87
N LYS A 116 5.99 13.94 -9.79
CA LYS A 116 6.96 13.75 -10.86
C LYS A 116 6.93 12.32 -11.38
N VAL A 117 7.01 12.19 -12.70
CA VAL A 117 7.17 10.89 -13.37
C VAL A 117 8.49 10.25 -12.93
N GLN A 118 8.44 8.99 -12.53
CA GLN A 118 9.61 8.18 -12.14
C GLN A 118 10.03 7.25 -13.29
N GLY A 119 11.32 6.86 -13.34
CA GLY A 119 11.81 5.93 -14.36
C GLY A 119 12.06 6.55 -15.74
N ARG A 120 12.38 7.85 -15.81
CA ARG A 120 12.61 8.55 -17.09
C ARG A 120 14.02 8.32 -17.65
N ASP A 121 15.01 8.28 -16.77
CA ASP A 121 16.40 7.97 -17.10
C ASP A 121 16.67 6.47 -16.91
N GLU A 122 17.72 5.98 -17.58
CA GLU A 122 18.06 4.55 -17.57
C GLU A 122 18.36 4.01 -16.17
N GLU A 123 19.00 4.82 -15.32
CA GLU A 123 19.36 4.42 -13.96
C GLU A 123 18.10 4.22 -13.10
N SER A 124 17.18 5.19 -13.12
CA SER A 124 15.93 5.12 -12.35
C SER A 124 15.00 4.02 -12.87
N ALA A 125 14.93 3.82 -14.20
CA ALA A 125 14.18 2.72 -14.79
C ALA A 125 14.76 1.35 -14.40
N ALA A 126 16.09 1.18 -14.47
CA ALA A 126 16.76 -0.04 -14.06
C ALA A 126 16.58 -0.32 -12.57
N ARG A 127 16.58 0.73 -11.73
CA ARG A 127 16.29 0.61 -10.29
C ARG A 127 14.88 0.08 -10.04
N ILE A 128 13.85 0.67 -10.66
CA ILE A 128 12.46 0.22 -10.51
C ILE A 128 12.33 -1.25 -10.93
N LYS A 129 12.99 -1.66 -12.02
CA LYS A 129 12.97 -3.06 -12.48
C LYS A 129 13.61 -4.01 -11.46
N ARG A 130 14.76 -3.64 -10.88
CA ARG A 130 15.42 -4.45 -9.84
C ARG A 130 14.57 -4.55 -8.57
N GLU A 131 14.02 -3.44 -8.12
CA GLU A 131 13.15 -3.39 -6.94
C GLU A 131 11.87 -4.20 -7.18
N SER A 132 11.29 -4.14 -8.38
CA SER A 132 10.13 -4.96 -8.76
C SER A 132 10.42 -6.44 -8.68
N GLN A 133 11.57 -6.89 -9.17
CA GLN A 133 11.96 -8.30 -9.08
C GLN A 133 12.18 -8.72 -7.62
N ALA A 134 12.85 -7.88 -6.82
CA ALA A 134 13.09 -8.17 -5.41
C ALA A 134 11.78 -8.33 -4.61
N LEU A 135 10.76 -7.54 -4.93
CA LEU A 135 9.43 -7.65 -4.34
C LEU A 135 8.73 -8.94 -4.76
N VAL A 136 8.79 -9.32 -6.04
CA VAL A 136 8.27 -10.62 -6.52
C VAL A 136 8.97 -11.79 -5.82
N ASP A 137 10.28 -11.71 -5.61
CA ASP A 137 11.07 -12.74 -4.92
C ASP A 137 10.80 -12.77 -3.40
N ALA A 138 10.14 -11.74 -2.85
CA ALA A 138 9.73 -11.66 -1.45
C ALA A 138 8.37 -12.31 -1.21
N GLY A 139 7.50 -12.40 -2.23
CA GLY A 139 6.17 -13.01 -2.18
C GLY A 139 5.08 -12.00 -2.50
#